data_AF-A0A1G0BGA3-F1
#
_entry.id   AF-A0A1G0BGA3-F1
#
_cell.length_a   1.000
_cell.length_b   1.000
_cell.length_c   1.000
_cell.angle_alpha   90.00
_cell.angle_beta   90.00
_cell.angle_gamma   90.00
#
_symmetry.space_group_name_H-M   'P 1'
#
loop_
_entity.id
_entity.type
_entity.pdbx_description
1 polymer ?
#
loop_
_entity_poly.entity_id
_entity_poly.type
_entity_poly.pdbx_seq_one_letter_code
_entity_poly.pdbx_strand_id
1 'polypeptide(L)'
;MQFAHLGVAVFIIGVTLVKGYETERDVRMDVGDTVQAGGYEFRFNGATETQGPNYVAAQGRVSVSKNGKLVTELYPEKRQYNVSGMPMTEAAIDTGFLGDLYVSLGEPIPDSKGAWAVRVYIKPFVDWIWAGCLLMAIGGVLAISDRRYRLHKKAGNREPASKGGAGNKLATEGK
;
A
#
# COMPACT_ATOMS: atom_id res chain seq x y z
N MET A 1 -10.60 -14.42 -15.55
CA MET A 1 -11.04 -13.04 -15.91
C MET A 1 -11.88 -12.38 -14.82
N GLN A 2 -12.99 -12.96 -14.37
CA GLN A 2 -13.86 -12.32 -13.35
C GLN A 2 -13.15 -12.02 -12.01
N PHE A 3 -12.30 -12.92 -11.50
CA PHE A 3 -11.51 -12.67 -10.28
C PHE A 3 -10.52 -11.50 -10.41
N ALA A 4 -9.96 -11.28 -11.61
CA ALA A 4 -9.07 -10.14 -11.84
C ALA A 4 -9.84 -8.82 -11.84
N HIS A 5 -11.02 -8.78 -12.49
CA HIS A 5 -11.88 -7.59 -12.47
C HIS A 5 -12.50 -7.33 -11.09
N LEU A 6 -12.82 -8.39 -10.34
CA LEU A 6 -13.24 -8.26 -8.94
C LEU A 6 -12.11 -7.68 -8.08
N GLY A 7 -10.86 -8.13 -8.28
CA GLY A 7 -9.69 -7.55 -7.61
C GLY A 7 -9.53 -6.05 -7.90
N VAL A 8 -9.74 -5.62 -9.15
CA VAL A 8 -9.76 -4.19 -9.52
C VAL A 8 -10.89 -3.44 -8.79
N ALA A 9 -12.09 -4.00 -8.72
CA ALA A 9 -13.20 -3.37 -8.01
C ALA A 9 -12.89 -3.20 -6.51
N VAL A 10 -12.35 -4.24 -5.86
CA VAL A 10 -11.93 -4.20 -4.44
C VAL A 10 -10.81 -3.17 -4.24
N PHE A 11 -9.84 -3.10 -5.15
CA PHE A 11 -8.77 -2.11 -5.09
C PHE A 11 -9.31 -0.67 -5.16
N ILE A 12 -10.20 -0.39 -6.12
CA ILE A 12 -10.80 0.95 -6.28
C ILE A 12 -11.58 1.31 -5.01
N ILE A 13 -12.40 0.39 -4.48
CA ILE A 13 -13.13 0.60 -3.24
C ILE A 13 -12.16 0.86 -2.08
N GLY A 14 -11.09 0.08 -1.94
CA GLY A 14 -10.07 0.27 -0.91
C GLY A 14 -9.44 1.67 -0.98
N VAL A 15 -9.00 2.11 -2.17
CA VAL A 15 -8.41 3.44 -2.36
C VAL A 15 -9.41 4.55 -2.04
N THR A 16 -10.66 4.43 -2.52
CA THR A 16 -11.71 5.43 -2.26
C THR A 16 -12.05 5.50 -0.77
N LEU A 17 -12.11 4.37 -0.06
CA LEU A 17 -12.36 4.34 1.38
C LEU A 17 -11.20 4.95 2.17
N VAL A 18 -9.95 4.60 1.85
CA VAL A 18 -8.78 5.20 2.49
C VAL A 18 -8.81 6.71 2.33
N LYS A 19 -9.05 7.22 1.11
CA LYS A 19 -9.09 8.66 0.84
C LYS A 19 -10.31 9.37 1.41
N GLY A 20 -11.45 8.69 1.50
CA GLY A 20 -12.67 9.27 2.06
C GLY A 20 -12.67 9.34 3.58
N TYR A 21 -11.96 8.43 4.25
CA TYR A 21 -11.95 8.29 5.71
C TYR A 21 -10.58 8.59 6.35
N GLU A 22 -9.56 9.01 5.57
CA GLU A 22 -8.29 9.45 6.15
C GLU A 22 -8.51 10.68 7.04
N THR A 23 -7.89 10.67 8.21
CA THR A 23 -7.86 11.83 9.10
C THR A 23 -6.42 12.29 9.23
N GLU A 24 -6.17 13.56 8.91
CA GLU A 24 -4.87 14.22 9.05
C GLU A 24 -4.99 15.37 10.05
N ARG A 25 -4.02 15.46 10.97
CA ARG A 25 -3.89 16.57 11.89
C ARG A 25 -2.43 16.98 12.02
N ASP A 26 -2.18 18.22 11.63
CA ASP A 26 -0.91 18.91 11.80
C ASP A 26 -1.05 19.90 12.95
N VAL A 27 -0.39 19.62 14.07
CA VAL A 27 -0.52 20.42 15.29
C VAL A 27 0.85 20.69 15.91
N ARG A 28 0.98 21.86 16.53
CA ARG A 28 2.04 22.13 17.48
C ARG A 28 1.67 21.45 18.80
N MET A 29 2.56 20.63 19.35
CA MET A 29 2.36 19.95 20.62
C MET A 29 3.51 20.26 21.59
N ASP A 30 3.18 20.76 22.77
CA ASP A 30 4.09 20.83 23.91
C ASP A 30 4.16 19.47 24.63
N VAL A 31 5.19 19.28 25.46
CA VAL A 31 5.35 18.04 26.24
C VAL A 31 4.17 17.88 27.19
N GLY A 32 3.42 16.79 27.03
CA GLY A 32 2.22 16.47 27.78
C GLY A 32 0.92 16.76 27.03
N ASP A 33 0.96 17.50 25.91
CA ASP A 33 -0.22 17.83 25.12
C ASP A 33 -0.86 16.61 24.48
N THR A 34 -2.17 16.70 24.27
CA THR A 34 -2.98 15.66 23.64
C THR A 34 -3.72 16.21 22.43
N VAL A 35 -3.75 15.45 21.34
CA VAL A 35 -4.58 15.74 20.16
C VAL A 35 -5.53 14.57 19.90
N GLN A 36 -6.79 14.89 19.63
CA GLN A 36 -7.78 13.89 19.23
C GLN A 36 -7.93 13.86 17.70
N ALA A 37 -7.80 12.66 17.13
CA ALA A 37 -8.00 12.42 15.70
C ALA A 37 -8.64 11.04 15.51
N GLY A 38 -9.67 10.94 14.66
CA GLY A 38 -10.30 9.65 14.30
C GLY A 38 -10.76 8.78 15.48
N GLY A 39 -11.11 9.39 16.62
CA GLY A 39 -11.49 8.68 17.85
C GLY A 39 -10.33 8.11 18.67
N TYR A 40 -9.08 8.43 18.30
CA TYR A 40 -7.87 8.18 19.08
C TYR A 40 -7.38 9.47 19.71
N GLU A 41 -6.74 9.35 20.87
CA GLU A 41 -6.05 10.42 21.57
C GLU A 41 -4.54 10.15 21.51
N PHE A 42 -3.81 11.08 20.90
CA PHE A 42 -2.36 11.04 20.78
C PHE A 42 -1.77 12.00 21.79
N ARG A 43 -0.95 11.50 22.70
CA ARG A 43 -0.27 12.30 23.71
C ARG A 43 1.21 12.41 23.38
N PHE A 44 1.72 13.63 23.24
CA PHE A 44 3.14 13.87 23.03
C PHE A 44 3.87 13.86 24.37
N ASN A 45 4.75 12.89 24.59
CA ASN A 45 5.52 12.74 25.82
C ASN A 45 6.89 13.43 25.76
N GLY A 46 7.17 14.15 24.67
CA GLY A 46 8.44 14.84 24.43
C GLY A 46 9.31 14.15 23.39
N ALA A 47 10.42 14.81 23.09
CA ALA A 47 11.45 14.29 22.20
C ALA A 47 12.80 14.29 22.91
N THR A 48 13.57 13.24 22.70
CA THR A 48 14.93 13.08 23.22
C THR A 48 15.91 12.94 22.06
N GLU A 49 17.08 13.53 22.22
CA GLU A 49 18.16 13.34 21.25
C GLU A 49 18.83 11.96 21.47
N THR A 50 18.99 11.21 20.39
CA THR A 50 19.56 9.87 20.35
C THR A 50 20.68 9.86 19.32
N GLN A 51 21.88 9.45 19.72
CA GLN A 51 22.99 9.24 18.77
C GLN A 51 22.88 7.86 18.14
N GLY A 52 22.78 7.84 16.81
CA GLY A 52 22.94 6.65 15.99
C GLY A 52 24.37 6.50 15.47
N PRO A 53 24.69 5.37 14.80
CA PRO A 53 26.05 5.11 14.31
C PRO A 53 26.57 6.14 13.30
N ASN A 54 25.68 6.70 12.47
CA ASN A 54 26.00 7.63 11.39
C ASN A 54 25.07 8.87 11.35
N TYR A 55 24.27 9.07 12.39
CA TYR A 55 23.28 10.13 12.45
C TYR A 55 23.02 10.56 13.89
N VAL A 56 22.54 11.79 14.07
CA VAL A 56 21.93 12.26 15.31
C VAL A 56 20.42 12.32 15.08
N ALA A 57 19.62 11.75 15.98
CA ALA A 57 18.17 11.70 15.83
C ALA A 57 17.47 12.42 16.99
N ALA A 58 16.44 13.20 16.69
CA ALA A 58 15.43 13.56 17.68
C ALA A 58 14.33 12.50 17.65
N GLN A 59 14.26 11.67 18.68
CA GLN A 59 13.22 10.66 18.83
C GLN A 59 12.07 11.22 19.68
N GLY A 60 10.91 11.41 19.06
CA GLY A 60 9.68 11.73 19.75
C GLY A 60 9.05 10.49 20.38
N ARG A 61 8.32 10.67 21.48
CA ARG A 61 7.51 9.62 22.09
C ARG A 61 6.04 10.04 22.09
N VAL A 62 5.19 9.26 21.45
CA VAL A 62 3.75 9.52 21.36
C VAL A 62 2.96 8.32 21.84
N SER A 63 2.21 8.48 22.93
CA SER A 63 1.30 7.43 23.40
C SER A 63 -0.05 7.58 22.71
N VAL A 64 -0.58 6.50 22.15
CA VAL A 64 -1.89 6.50 21.51
C VAL A 64 -2.88 5.73 22.39
N SER A 65 -4.00 6.38 22.73
CA SER A 65 -5.07 5.77 23.51
C SER A 65 -6.41 5.88 22.80
N LYS A 66 -7.32 4.95 23.13
CA LYS A 66 -8.70 4.93 22.63
C LYS A 66 -9.63 4.58 23.77
N ASN A 67 -10.64 5.41 24.02
CA ASN A 67 -11.57 5.25 25.15
C ASN A 67 -10.86 5.08 26.50
N GLY A 68 -9.78 5.83 26.73
CA GLY A 68 -8.98 5.79 27.96
C GLY A 68 -8.09 4.56 28.13
N LYS A 69 -8.02 3.65 27.14
CA LYS A 69 -7.08 2.52 27.13
C LYS A 69 -5.91 2.80 26.20
N LEU A 70 -4.70 2.54 26.66
CA LEU A 70 -3.49 2.59 25.82
C LEU A 70 -3.60 1.53 24.72
N VAL A 71 -3.45 1.97 23.47
CA VAL A 71 -3.45 1.10 22.28
C VAL A 71 -2.01 0.74 21.92
N THR A 72 -1.17 1.76 21.75
CA THR A 72 0.24 1.58 21.34
C THR A 72 1.08 2.81 21.73
N GLU A 73 2.39 2.67 21.66
CA GLU A 73 3.34 3.78 21.73
C GLU A 73 4.12 3.88 20.41
N LEU A 74 4.16 5.09 19.87
CA LEU A 74 4.83 5.42 18.63
C LEU A 74 6.10 6.22 18.93
N TYR A 75 7.19 5.87 18.26
CA TYR A 75 8.50 6.51 18.42
C TYR A 75 8.97 7.16 17.11
N PRO A 76 8.30 8.24 16.65
CA PRO A 76 8.71 8.96 15.44
C PRO A 76 10.10 9.57 15.61
N GLU A 77 10.92 9.53 14.56
CA GLU A 77 12.29 10.06 14.61
C GLU A 77 12.53 11.11 13.54
N LYS A 78 13.38 12.08 13.87
CA LYS A 78 13.96 12.99 12.90
C LYS A 78 15.47 12.87 12.93
N ARG A 79 16.05 12.31 11.86
CA ARG A 79 17.46 11.96 11.75
C ARG A 79 18.22 13.00 10.95
N GLN A 80 19.38 13.41 11.43
CA GLN A 80 20.34 14.24 10.72
C GLN A 80 21.62 13.45 10.49
N TYR A 81 21.94 13.22 9.23
CA TYR A 81 23.10 12.42 8.84
C TYR A 81 24.37 13.27 8.80
N ASN A 82 25.42 12.81 9.48
CA ASN A 82 26.66 13.58 9.65
C ASN A 82 27.36 13.91 8.32
N VAL A 83 27.26 13.00 7.34
CA VAL A 83 27.95 13.13 6.04
C VAL A 83 27.15 13.97 5.05
N SER A 84 25.83 13.78 5.02
CA SER A 84 24.97 14.44 4.02
C SER A 84 24.44 15.78 4.49
N GLY A 85 24.40 16.05 5.80
CA GLY A 85 23.80 17.25 6.41
C GLY A 85 22.28 17.37 6.25
N MET A 86 21.65 16.55 5.41
CA MET A 86 20.22 16.58 5.12
C MET A 86 19.42 15.91 6.24
N PRO A 87 18.44 16.61 6.85
CA PRO A 87 17.52 16.00 7.80
C PRO A 87 16.52 15.10 7.06
N MET A 88 16.22 13.94 7.64
CA MET A 88 15.23 12.97 7.19
C MET A 88 14.26 12.67 8.34
N THR A 89 12.99 12.47 8.02
CA THR A 89 11.96 12.15 9.02
C THR A 89 11.54 10.70 8.84
N GLU A 90 11.60 9.93 9.93
CA GLU A 90 11.11 8.57 10.03
C GLU A 90 9.79 8.60 10.80
N ALA A 91 8.70 8.38 10.08
CA ALA A 91 7.39 8.26 10.70
C ALA A 91 7.30 6.95 11.49
N ALA A 92 6.73 7.01 12.68
CA ALA A 92 6.32 5.82 13.40
C ALA A 92 4.96 5.35 12.88
N ILE A 93 4.88 4.06 12.59
CA ILE A 93 3.72 3.43 11.96
C ILE A 93 3.30 2.27 12.85
N ASP A 94 2.03 2.26 13.25
CA ASP A 94 1.39 1.10 13.87
C ASP A 94 0.30 0.62 12.92
N THR A 95 0.55 -0.55 12.31
CA THR A 95 -0.38 -1.18 11.38
C THR A 95 -1.34 -2.07 12.14
N GLY A 96 -2.63 -1.80 12.02
CA GLY A 96 -3.68 -2.51 12.76
C GLY A 96 -4.82 -2.93 11.85
N PHE A 97 -5.52 -3.99 12.24
CA PHE A 97 -6.67 -4.52 11.47
C PHE A 97 -7.80 -3.48 11.27
N LEU A 98 -7.94 -2.54 12.21
CA LEU A 98 -8.97 -1.48 12.15
C LEU A 98 -8.47 -0.19 11.48
N GLY A 99 -7.22 -0.15 11.04
CA GLY A 99 -6.61 1.00 10.39
C GLY A 99 -5.20 1.28 10.88
N ASP A 100 -4.45 2.00 10.06
CA ASP A 100 -3.05 2.29 10.30
C ASP A 100 -2.90 3.68 10.93
N LEU A 101 -2.08 3.76 11.97
CA LEU A 101 -1.74 4.98 12.68
C LEU A 101 -0.34 5.42 12.26
N TYR A 102 -0.21 6.66 11.79
CA TYR A 102 1.08 7.25 11.44
C TYR A 102 1.30 8.50 12.26
N VAL A 103 2.50 8.65 12.79
CA VAL A 103 2.93 9.87 13.43
C VAL A 103 4.30 10.25 12.88
N SER A 104 4.50 11.52 12.54
CA SER A 104 5.79 12.06 12.13
C SER A 104 6.13 13.34 12.88
N LEU A 105 7.43 13.50 13.17
CA LEU A 105 7.98 14.74 13.75
C LEU A 105 8.36 15.71 12.64
N GLY A 106 7.81 16.91 12.69
CA GLY A 106 8.18 18.05 11.87
C GLY A 106 9.41 18.76 12.43
N GLU A 107 9.38 20.10 12.46
CA GLU A 107 10.45 20.89 13.08
C GLU A 107 10.19 21.13 14.57
N PRO A 108 11.24 21.24 15.39
CA PRO A 108 11.11 21.81 16.73
C PRO A 108 10.68 23.28 16.60
N ILE A 109 9.77 23.72 17.47
CA ILE A 109 9.30 25.11 17.43
C ILE A 109 10.25 25.99 18.25
N PRO A 110 10.88 27.02 17.63
CA PRO A 110 11.72 27.98 18.36
C PRO A 110 10.96 28.63 19.52
N ASP A 111 11.69 29.02 20.57
CA ASP A 111 11.17 29.76 21.73
C ASP A 111 10.13 29.03 22.60
N SER A 112 10.05 27.71 22.50
CA SER A 112 9.16 26.90 23.33
C SER A 112 9.90 25.79 24.08
N LYS A 113 9.35 25.36 25.22
CA LYS A 113 9.96 24.37 26.15
C LYS A 113 9.93 22.94 25.60
N GLY A 114 10.42 22.73 24.38
CA GLY A 114 10.46 21.44 23.71
C GLY A 114 9.18 21.11 22.93
N ALA A 115 8.51 22.11 22.36
CA ALA A 115 7.36 21.86 21.50
C ALA A 115 7.81 21.44 20.10
N TRP A 116 7.02 20.57 19.47
CA TRP A 116 7.28 20.07 18.13
C TRP A 116 6.04 20.21 17.25
N ALA A 117 6.27 20.44 15.96
CA ALA A 117 5.23 20.19 14.97
C ALA A 117 5.07 18.66 14.85
N VAL A 118 3.89 18.15 15.20
CA VAL A 118 3.56 16.73 15.10
C VAL A 118 2.46 16.58 14.06
N ARG A 119 2.70 15.67 13.11
CA ARG A 119 1.68 15.29 12.13
C ARG A 119 1.17 13.90 12.45
N VAL A 120 -0.15 13.77 12.52
CA VAL A 120 -0.82 12.52 12.81
C VAL A 120 -1.73 12.16 11.65
N TYR A 121 -1.62 10.93 11.16
CA TYR A 121 -2.49 10.39 10.13
C TYR A 121 -3.14 9.11 10.62
N ILE A 122 -4.43 8.96 10.30
CA ILE A 122 -5.18 7.73 10.48
C ILE A 122 -5.69 7.32 9.12
N LYS A 123 -5.24 6.18 8.63
CA LYS A 123 -5.63 5.65 7.33
C LYS A 123 -6.33 4.30 7.52
N PRO A 124 -7.66 4.28 7.62
CA PRO A 124 -8.39 3.03 7.69
C PRO A 124 -8.40 2.36 6.30
N PHE A 125 -8.44 1.02 6.27
CA PHE A 125 -8.62 0.21 5.05
C PHE A 125 -7.44 0.11 4.06
N VAL A 126 -6.22 0.47 4.45
CA VAL A 126 -5.03 0.25 3.59
C VAL A 126 -4.88 -1.24 3.22
N ASP A 127 -5.21 -2.14 4.15
CA ASP A 127 -5.21 -3.60 3.91
C ASP A 127 -6.13 -4.04 2.75
N TRP A 128 -7.21 -3.30 2.47
CA TRP A 128 -8.12 -3.64 1.38
C TRP A 128 -7.50 -3.40 0.01
N ILE A 129 -6.57 -2.43 -0.08
CA ILE A 129 -5.78 -2.19 -1.29
C ILE A 129 -4.91 -3.41 -1.56
N TRP A 130 -4.23 -3.93 -0.53
CA TRP A 130 -3.41 -5.13 -0.63
C TRP A 130 -4.25 -6.38 -0.95
N ALA A 131 -5.43 -6.53 -0.35
CA ALA A 131 -6.36 -7.59 -0.68
C ALA A 131 -6.80 -7.55 -2.15
N GLY A 132 -7.08 -6.36 -2.70
CA GLY A 132 -7.38 -6.17 -4.12
C GLY A 132 -6.23 -6.61 -5.03
N CYS A 133 -5.00 -6.18 -4.71
CA CYS A 133 -3.79 -6.60 -5.42
C CYS A 133 -3.58 -8.13 -5.39
N LEU A 134 -3.80 -8.74 -4.23
CA LEU A 134 -3.69 -10.19 -4.05
C LEU A 134 -4.74 -10.94 -4.90
N LEU A 135 -5.99 -10.46 -4.92
CA LEU A 135 -7.06 -11.03 -5.75
C LEU A 135 -6.75 -10.91 -7.25
N MET A 136 -6.18 -9.77 -7.68
CA MET A 136 -5.73 -9.60 -9.06
C MET A 136 -4.62 -10.60 -9.42
N ALA A 137 -3.62 -10.76 -8.54
CA ALA A 137 -2.52 -11.71 -8.74
C ALA A 137 -3.04 -13.15 -8.87
N ILE A 138 -3.95 -13.57 -7.97
CA ILE A 138 -4.61 -14.88 -8.03
C ILE A 138 -5.42 -15.01 -9.33
N GLY A 139 -6.17 -13.98 -9.71
CA GLY A 139 -6.93 -13.96 -10.96
C GLY A 139 -6.06 -14.12 -12.20
N GLY A 140 -4.85 -13.56 -12.19
CA GLY A 140 -3.83 -13.73 -13.23
C GLY A 140 -3.25 -15.14 -13.28
N VAL A 141 -2.86 -15.69 -12.12
CA VAL A 141 -2.35 -17.07 -12.02
C VAL A 141 -3.40 -18.06 -12.52
N LEU A 142 -4.66 -17.93 -12.07
CA LEU A 142 -5.76 -18.78 -12.53
C LEU A 142 -6.01 -18.65 -14.04
N ALA A 143 -5.85 -17.47 -14.62
CA ALA A 143 -5.99 -17.28 -16.07
C ALA A 143 -4.88 -17.97 -16.87
N ILE A 144 -3.65 -18.00 -16.34
CA ILE A 144 -2.51 -18.70 -16.95
C ILE A 144 -2.63 -20.23 -16.79
N SER A 145 -3.14 -20.69 -15.64
CA SER A 145 -3.31 -22.12 -15.36
C SER A 145 -4.55 -22.74 -16.02
N ASP A 146 -5.48 -21.94 -16.54
CA ASP A 146 -6.69 -22.47 -17.20
C ASP A 146 -6.34 -23.21 -18.50
N ARG A 147 -6.54 -24.53 -18.46
CA ARG A 147 -6.29 -25.50 -19.54
C ARG A 147 -7.07 -25.18 -20.83
N ARG A 148 -8.15 -24.37 -20.75
CA ARG A 148 -8.97 -23.97 -21.91
C ARG A 148 -8.23 -23.01 -22.87
N TYR A 149 -7.37 -22.11 -22.37
CA TYR A 149 -6.57 -21.24 -23.25
C TYR A 149 -5.51 -22.01 -24.04
N ARG A 150 -5.06 -23.16 -23.51
CA ARG A 150 -4.09 -24.05 -24.18
C ARG A 150 -4.72 -24.83 -25.34
N LEU A 151 -6.03 -25.01 -25.36
CA LEU A 151 -6.74 -25.73 -26.42
C LEU A 151 -7.07 -24.84 -27.63
N HIS A 152 -7.31 -23.55 -27.43
CA HIS A 152 -7.57 -22.62 -28.56
C HIS A 152 -6.32 -22.36 -29.42
N LYS A 153 -5.11 -22.58 -28.90
CA LYS A 153 -3.87 -22.48 -29.70
C LYS A 153 -3.65 -23.69 -30.64
N LYS A 154 -4.40 -24.79 -30.47
CA LYS A 154 -4.25 -26.02 -31.28
C LYS A 154 -5.27 -26.14 -32.43
N ALA A 155 -6.28 -25.28 -32.49
CA ALA A 155 -7.30 -25.31 -33.54
C ALA A 155 -6.96 -24.47 -34.80
N GLY A 156 -5.93 -23.62 -34.73
CA GLY A 156 -5.56 -22.71 -35.82
C GLY A 156 -4.54 -23.25 -36.84
N ASN A 157 -4.05 -24.49 -36.69
CA ASN A 157 -2.96 -25.01 -37.54
C ASN A 157 -3.34 -26.26 -38.37
N ARG A 158 -4.62 -26.41 -38.74
CA ARG A 158 -4.98 -27.34 -39.82
C ARG A 158 -4.77 -26.62 -41.15
N GLU A 159 -3.55 -26.74 -41.68
CA GLU A 159 -3.28 -26.45 -43.09
C GLU A 159 -4.29 -27.21 -43.97
N PRO A 160 -4.82 -26.62 -45.05
CA PRO A 160 -5.65 -27.34 -46.00
C PRO A 160 -4.78 -28.41 -46.67
N ALA A 161 -5.16 -29.67 -46.50
CA ALA A 161 -4.52 -30.80 -47.15
C ALA A 161 -4.51 -30.58 -48.68
N SER A 162 -3.30 -30.33 -49.20
CA SER A 162 -2.97 -30.43 -50.62
C SER A 162 -3.52 -31.74 -51.19
N LYS A 163 -4.56 -31.65 -52.04
CA LYS A 163 -5.00 -32.78 -52.87
C LYS A 163 -4.07 -32.87 -54.08
N GLY A 164 -2.98 -33.62 -53.92
CA GLY A 164 -2.25 -34.24 -55.02
C GLY A 164 -3.14 -35.30 -55.72
N GLY A 165 -3.16 -35.27 -57.04
CA GLY A 165 -4.18 -35.92 -57.87
C GLY A 165 -4.03 -37.41 -58.12
N ALA A 166 -5.06 -37.98 -58.75
CA ALA A 166 -4.98 -39.25 -59.50
C ALA A 166 -6.20 -39.39 -60.43
N GLY A 167 -5.92 -39.36 -61.75
CA GLY A 167 -6.53 -40.23 -62.76
C GLY A 167 -8.04 -40.19 -63.01
N ASN A 168 -8.45 -39.69 -64.17
CA ASN A 168 -9.47 -40.40 -64.93
C ASN A 168 -9.00 -40.57 -66.39
N LYS A 169 -8.89 -41.84 -66.80
CA LYS A 169 -8.51 -42.28 -68.13
C LYS A 169 -9.77 -42.83 -68.81
N LEU A 170 -10.02 -42.34 -70.03
CA LEU A 170 -10.50 -43.07 -71.22
C LEU A 170 -12.02 -43.23 -71.50
N ALA A 171 -12.26 -43.08 -72.83
CA ALA A 171 -13.28 -43.67 -73.72
C ALA A 171 -14.53 -42.79 -73.94
N THR A 172 -15.00 -42.48 -75.16
CA THR A 172 -14.99 -43.23 -76.44
C THR A 172 -15.19 -42.31 -77.68
N GLU A 173 -14.82 -42.86 -78.84
CA GLU A 173 -14.96 -42.42 -80.24
C GLU A 173 -16.28 -41.78 -80.71
N GLY A 174 -16.17 -40.98 -81.78
CA GLY A 174 -16.95 -41.18 -83.02
C GLY A 174 -17.97 -40.11 -83.42
N LYS A 175 -17.60 -39.19 -84.33
CA LYS A 175 -18.01 -39.16 -85.76
C LYS A 175 -17.52 -37.89 -86.45
#